data_AF-A0AAN8Z6C0-F1
#
_entry.id   AF-A0AAN8Z6C0-F1
#
_cell.length_a   1.000
_cell.length_b   1.000
_cell.length_c   1.000
_cell.angle_alpha   90.00
_cell.angle_beta   90.00
_cell.angle_gamma   90.00
#
_symmetry.space_group_name_H-M   'P 1'
#
loop_
_entity.id
_entity.type
_entity.pdbx_description
1 polymer ?
#
loop_
_entity_poly.entity_id
_entity_poly.type
_entity_poly.pdbx_seq_one_letter_code
_entity_poly.pdbx_strand_id
1 'polypeptide(L)'
;MISGLALHGLDQQAIEIFLDMENMEIEPDEITFWGLLSACSHGGLVVDGMYYFNLMRGSSTIWVGWLKEVLQIIENAPLEADVLAWKAVRVPL
;
A
#
# COMPACT_ATOMS: atom_id res chain seq x y z
N MET A 1 0.88 7.64 -9.86
CA MET A 1 2.25 7.69 -10.43
C MET A 1 3.10 6.55 -9.88
N ILE A 2 3.35 6.49 -8.56
CA ILE A 2 4.10 5.42 -7.88
C ILE A 2 3.58 4.02 -8.22
N SER A 3 2.28 3.77 -8.10
CA SER A 3 1.69 2.45 -8.40
C SER A 3 1.89 2.01 -9.86
N GLY A 4 1.97 2.97 -10.79
CA GLY A 4 2.26 2.68 -12.20
C GLY A 4 3.69 2.23 -12.41
N LEU A 5 4.65 2.87 -11.72
CA LEU A 5 6.06 2.46 -11.73
C LEU A 5 6.23 1.05 -11.15
N ALA A 6 5.59 0.78 -10.01
CA ALA A 6 5.57 -0.55 -9.37
C ALA A 6 5.03 -1.64 -10.31
N LEU A 7 3.93 -1.35 -11.03
CA LEU A 7 3.35 -2.29 -12.00
C LEU A 7 4.30 -2.67 -13.14
N HIS A 8 5.23 -1.78 -13.46
CA HIS A 8 6.22 -1.96 -14.53
C HIS A 8 7.59 -2.42 -14.01
N GLY A 9 7.70 -2.78 -12.73
CA GLY A 9 8.96 -3.24 -12.11
C GLY A 9 10.00 -2.12 -11.97
N LEU A 10 9.57 -0.86 -11.97
CA LEU A 10 10.41 0.31 -11.77
C LEU A 10 10.42 0.70 -10.28
N ASP A 11 10.69 -0.28 -9.42
CA ASP A 11 10.46 -0.19 -7.98
C ASP A 11 11.35 0.85 -7.31
N GLN A 12 12.60 0.97 -7.76
CA GLN A 12 13.51 2.01 -7.26
C GLN A 12 13.03 3.42 -7.61
N GLN A 13 12.48 3.61 -8.82
CA GLN A 13 11.93 4.90 -9.24
C GLN A 13 10.65 5.25 -8.47
N ALA A 14 9.85 4.24 -8.11
CA ALA A 14 8.70 4.43 -7.23
C ALA A 14 9.13 4.97 -5.86
N ILE A 15 10.25 4.49 -5.31
CA ILE A 15 10.83 4.99 -4.06
C ILE A 15 11.39 6.42 -4.23
N GLU A 16 12.12 6.69 -5.32
CA GLU A 16 12.65 8.03 -5.61
C GLU A 16 11.54 9.09 -5.66
N ILE A 17 10.43 8.77 -6.34
CA ILE A 17 9.26 9.66 -6.41
C ILE A 17 8.66 9.92 -5.03
N PHE A 18 8.60 8.90 -4.16
CA PHE A 18 8.14 9.09 -2.79
C PHE A 18 9.05 10.03 -1.99
N LEU A 19 10.37 9.82 -2.07
CA LEU A 19 11.35 10.68 -1.40
C LEU A 19 11.28 12.12 -1.91
N ASP A 20 11.06 12.31 -3.21
CA ASP A 20 10.83 13.63 -3.81
C ASP A 20 9.55 14.28 -3.26
N MET A 21 8.47 13.53 -3.05
CA MET A 21 7.25 14.05 -2.40
C MET A 21 7.56 14.54 -0.98
N GLU A 22 8.30 13.76 -0.18
CA GLU A 22 8.71 14.18 1.17
C GLU A 22 9.58 15.44 1.14
N ASN A 23 10.55 15.53 0.22
CA ASN A 23 11.41 16.70 0.04
C ASN A 23 10.64 17.95 -0.38
N MET A 24 9.53 17.78 -1.10
CA MET A 24 8.64 18.87 -1.50
C MET A 24 7.59 19.21 -0.44
N GLU A 25 7.66 18.60 0.75
CA GLU A 25 6.68 18.75 1.84
C GLU A 25 5.24 18.38 1.39
N ILE A 26 5.12 17.50 0.39
CA ILE A 26 3.84 16.96 -0.07
C ILE A 26 3.51 15.76 0.79
N GLU A 27 2.43 15.85 1.56
CA GLU A 27 1.99 14.76 2.44
C GLU A 27 1.61 13.51 1.62
N PRO A 28 2.31 12.38 1.82
CA PRO A 28 1.95 11.13 1.16
C PRO A 28 0.61 10.60 1.68
N ASP A 29 -0.31 10.32 0.77
CA ASP A 29 -1.63 9.78 1.10
C ASP A 29 -1.64 8.24 1.10
N GLU A 30 -2.83 7.68 1.32
CA GLU A 30 -2.96 6.23 1.44
C GLU A 30 -2.61 5.45 0.18
N ILE A 31 -2.98 6.00 -0.96
CA ILE A 31 -2.72 5.41 -2.27
C ILE A 31 -1.21 5.43 -2.56
N THR A 32 -0.52 6.48 -2.11
CA THR A 32 0.92 6.66 -2.24
C THR A 32 1.68 5.57 -1.49
N PHE A 33 1.35 5.32 -0.22
CA PHE A 33 1.96 4.24 0.57
C PHE A 33 1.62 2.86 0.01
N TRP A 34 0.40 2.64 -0.47
CA TRP A 34 0.05 1.37 -1.13
C TRP A 34 0.92 1.12 -2.38
N GLY A 35 1.10 2.13 -3.22
CA GLY A 35 1.99 2.05 -4.38
C GLY A 35 3.44 1.75 -4.00
N LEU A 36 3.92 2.36 -2.92
CA LEU A 36 5.28 2.17 -2.41
C LEU A 36 5.52 0.75 -1.87
N LEU A 37 4.57 0.21 -1.11
CA LEU A 37 4.63 -1.15 -0.60
C LEU A 37 4.50 -2.19 -1.73
N SER A 38 3.68 -1.92 -2.75
CA SER A 38 3.60 -2.74 -3.95
C SER A 38 4.92 -2.79 -4.70
N ALA A 39 5.61 -1.65 -4.84
CA ALA A 39 6.95 -1.59 -5.43
C ALA A 39 7.96 -2.42 -4.63
N CYS A 40 7.95 -2.30 -3.30
CA CYS A 40 8.83 -3.07 -2.44
C CYS A 40 8.59 -4.58 -2.55
N SER A 41 7.33 -5.00 -2.67
CA SER A 41 6.94 -6.40 -2.87
C SER A 41 7.42 -6.93 -4.23
N HIS A 42 7.23 -6.16 -5.30
CA HIS A 42 7.64 -6.56 -6.66
C HIS A 42 9.16 -6.63 -6.79
N GLY A 43 9.88 -5.67 -6.22
CA GLY A 43 11.34 -5.58 -6.27
C GLY A 43 12.08 -6.45 -5.25
N GLY A 44 11.37 -7.14 -4.35
CA GLY A 44 11.99 -7.90 -3.26
C GLY A 44 12.72 -7.04 -2.22
N LEU A 45 12.32 -5.77 -2.08
CA LEU A 45 12.95 -4.77 -1.21
C LEU A 45 12.38 -4.89 0.22
N VAL A 46 12.68 -5.99 0.89
CA VAL A 46 12.06 -6.35 2.20
C VAL A 46 12.37 -5.30 3.28
N VAL A 47 13.60 -4.81 3.34
CA VAL A 47 14.04 -3.84 4.35
C VAL A 47 13.30 -2.51 4.17
N ASP A 48 13.24 -2.01 2.93
CA ASP A 48 12.56 -0.76 2.61
C ASP A 48 11.05 -0.89 2.82
N GLY A 49 10.45 -2.01 2.40
CA GLY A 49 9.04 -2.29 2.63
C GLY A 49 8.68 -2.27 4.12
N MET A 50 9.52 -2.85 4.98
CA MET A 50 9.31 -2.81 6.43
C MET A 50 9.47 -1.40 7.01
N TYR A 51 10.44 -0.62 6.50
CA TYR A 51 10.62 0.77 6.91
C TYR A 51 9.37 1.61 6.59
N TYR A 52 8.91 1.58 5.33
CA TYR A 52 7.77 2.36 4.88
C TYR A 52 6.44 1.90 5.48
N PHE A 53 6.28 0.61 5.74
CA PHE A 53 5.12 0.10 6.47
C PHE A 53 5.04 0.65 7.90
N ASN A 54 6.18 0.75 8.60
CA ASN A 54 6.22 1.33 9.95
C ASN A 54 6.00 2.85 9.92
N LEU A 55 6.52 3.54 8.90
CA LEU A 55 6.27 4.97 8.69
C LEU A 55 4.77 5.25 8.51
N MET A 56 4.09 4.49 7.65
CA MET A 56 2.64 4.53 7.46
C MET A 56 1.88 4.31 8.78
N ARG A 57 2.29 3.32 9.57
CA ARG A 57 1.67 3.01 10.88
C ARG A 57 1.93 4.07 11.96
N GLY A 58 3.02 4.83 11.86
CA GLY A 58 3.33 5.94 12.76
C GLY A 58 2.29 7.06 12.68
N SER A 59 1.72 7.30 11.48
CA SER A 59 0.69 8.32 11.19
C SER A 59 -0.75 7.88 11.55
N SER A 60 -0.85 7.03 12.57
CA SER A 60 -1.93 6.09 12.96
C SER A 60 -3.41 6.55 13.03
N THR A 61 -3.78 7.82 12.99
CA THR A 61 -5.19 8.19 13.24
C THR A 61 -6.12 7.86 12.06
N ILE A 62 -5.65 8.01 10.83
CA ILE A 62 -6.49 7.82 9.62
C ILE A 62 -6.55 6.33 9.24
N TRP A 63 -5.40 5.66 9.28
CA TRP A 63 -5.19 4.29 8.84
C TRP A 63 -5.84 3.21 9.72
N VAL A 64 -5.85 3.42 11.04
CA VAL A 64 -6.55 2.53 11.97
C VAL A 64 -8.07 2.68 11.83
N GLY A 65 -8.54 3.83 11.34
CA GLY A 65 -9.94 4.06 10.99
C GLY A 65 -10.36 3.27 9.75
N TRP A 66 -9.60 3.38 8.66
CA TRP A 66 -9.93 2.72 7.40
C TRP A 66 -9.89 1.19 7.50
N LEU A 67 -8.91 0.62 8.21
CA LEU A 67 -8.86 -0.82 8.46
C LEU A 67 -10.08 -1.33 9.22
N LYS A 68 -10.64 -0.55 10.15
CA LYS A 68 -11.86 -0.94 10.86
C LYS A 68 -13.10 -0.90 9.97
N GLU A 69 -13.23 0.13 9.13
CA GLU A 69 -14.32 0.24 8.17
C GLU A 69 -14.27 -0.87 7.12
N VAL A 70 -13.10 -1.16 6.56
CA VAL A 70 -12.90 -2.22 5.58
C VAL A 70 -13.19 -3.60 6.19
N LEU A 71 -12.71 -3.88 7.41
CA LEU A 71 -13.03 -5.13 8.10
C LEU A 71 -14.54 -5.26 8.39
N GLN A 72 -15.20 -4.17 8.76
CA GLN A 72 -16.64 -4.18 8.98
C GLN A 72 -17.44 -4.43 7.70
N ILE A 73 -16.98 -3.90 6.55
CA ILE A 73 -17.59 -4.19 5.24
C ILE A 73 -17.40 -5.66 4.87
N ILE A 74 -16.22 -6.21 5.15
CA ILE A 74 -15.89 -7.61 4.86
C ILE A 74 -16.72 -8.57 5.73
N GLU A 75 -16.87 -8.30 7.02
CA GLU A 75 -17.64 -9.14 7.94
C GLU A 75 -19.15 -9.08 7.66
N ASN A 76 -19.65 -7.95 7.16
CA ASN A 76 -21.05 -7.78 6.78
C ASN A 76 -21.33 -8.08 5.30
N ALA A 77 -20.32 -8.51 4.54
CA ALA A 77 -20.52 -8.92 3.16
C ALA A 77 -21.38 -10.19 3.12
N PRO A 78 -22.47 -10.23 2.34
CA PRO A 78 -23.19 -11.47 2.10
C PRO A 78 -22.20 -12.45 1.48
N LEU A 79 -22.00 -13.58 2.15
CA LEU A 79 -21.01 -14.64 1.87
C LEU A 79 -21.23 -15.33 0.51
N GLU A 80 -21.21 -14.59 -0.60
CA GLU A 80 -21.13 -15.13 -1.98
C GLU A 80 -20.42 -14.16 -2.95
N ALA A 81 -19.64 -13.19 -2.46
CA ALA A 81 -18.71 -12.48 -3.35
C ALA A 81 -17.55 -13.42 -3.73
N ASP A 82 -17.64 -13.96 -4.94
CA ASP A 82 -16.75 -14.90 -5.64
C ASP A 82 -15.30 -14.95 -5.13
N VAL A 83 -14.77 -16.16 -4.99
CA VAL A 83 -13.37 -16.52 -4.67
C VAL A 83 -12.35 -15.69 -5.47
N LEU A 84 -12.71 -15.21 -6.67
CA LEU A 84 -11.90 -14.31 -7.48
C LEU A 84 -11.65 -12.93 -6.84
N ALA A 85 -12.62 -12.35 -6.12
CA ALA A 85 -12.47 -11.06 -5.44
C ALA A 85 -11.48 -11.15 -4.27
N TRP A 86 -11.53 -12.25 -3.52
CA TRP A 86 -10.61 -12.51 -2.41
C TRP A 86 -9.21 -12.92 -2.88
N LYS A 87 -9.07 -13.53 -4.07
CA LYS A 87 -7.76 -13.75 -4.71
C LYS A 87 -7.08 -12.46 -5.17
N ALA A 88 -7.84 -11.42 -5.53
CA ALA A 88 -7.27 -10.11 -5.85
C ALA A 88 -6.73 -9.38 -4.62
N VAL A 89 -7.35 -9.58 -3.45
CA VAL A 89 -6.90 -9.01 -2.16
C VAL A 89 -5.78 -9.84 -1.53
N ARG A 90 -5.70 -11.14 -1.87
CA ARG A 90 -4.71 -12.08 -1.35
C ARG A 90 -3.74 -12.50 -2.45
N VAL A 91 -3.00 -11.54 -2.99
CA VAL A 91 -1.69 -11.83 -3.60
C VAL A 91 -0.67 -11.55 -2.50
N PRO A 92 -0.17 -12.58 -1.79
CA PRO A 92 0.67 -12.40 -0.61
C PRO A 92 2.16 -12.38 -1.00
N LEU A 93 2.90 -11.57 -0.25
CA LEU A 93 4.23 -11.85 0.32
C LEU A 93 5.28 -12.54 -0.58
#